data_AF-A0A1V2WC05-F1
#
_entry.id   AF-A0A1V2WC05-F1
#
_cell.length_a   1.000
_cell.length_b   1.000
_cell.length_c   1.000
_cell.angle_alpha   90.00
_cell.angle_beta   90.00
_cell.angle_gamma   90.00
#
_symmetry.space_group_name_H-M   'P 1'
#
loop_
_entity.id
_entity.type
_entity.pdbx_description
1 polymer ?
#
loop_
_entity_poly.entity_id
_entity_poly.type
_entity_poly.pdbx_seq_one_letter_code
_entity_poly.pdbx_strand_id
1 'polypeptide(L)'
;MYAGFKGMTFHLGSGLDATSFGNEAIWIDPRIGVYFLKCFKAYMEEHFHGRPKRWPFHPWLYIHLDRERFGLPMSLPAVKKTWSRSMKRLGLESLHLGPHSLRHLAGFYCANVLRHPIETTQVLLRHARVESTQIYYHLTNDTVRHAVVESVTQQHDIPPSDMPYRGERTSLDLPSHWTSIT
;
A
#
# COMPACT_ATOMS: atom_id res chain seq x y z
N MET A 1 -1.26 14.59 12.13
CA MET A 1 -0.51 13.39 11.68
C MET A 1 -1.27 12.80 10.50
N TYR A 2 -0.80 13.03 9.27
CA TYR A 2 -1.49 12.58 8.05
C TYR A 2 -0.53 11.73 7.23
N ALA A 3 -0.68 10.41 7.31
CA ALA A 3 0.14 9.44 6.61
C ALA A 3 -0.74 8.44 5.84
N GLY A 4 -0.50 8.29 4.52
CA GLY A 4 -0.93 7.14 3.70
C GLY A 4 -2.17 7.31 2.80
N PHE A 5 -2.00 7.11 1.48
CA PHE A 5 -2.91 7.02 0.31
C PHE A 5 -4.16 7.92 0.10
N LYS A 6 -4.73 8.59 1.11
CA LYS A 6 -5.87 9.52 0.92
C LYS A 6 -5.77 10.77 1.78
N GLY A 7 -4.56 11.33 1.87
CA GLY A 7 -4.29 12.57 2.56
C GLY A 7 -3.41 13.42 1.71
N MET A 8 -4.03 14.41 1.09
CA MET A 8 -3.35 15.65 0.79
C MET A 8 -2.96 16.23 2.14
N THR A 9 -1.69 16.14 2.50
CA THR A 9 -1.18 16.92 3.63
C THR A 9 -0.98 18.32 3.08
N PHE A 10 -1.85 19.26 3.42
CA PHE A 10 -1.52 20.66 3.24
C PHE A 10 -0.37 20.97 4.21
N HIS A 11 0.78 21.38 3.68
CA HIS A 11 1.91 21.79 4.51
C HIS A 11 1.46 22.90 5.47
N LEU A 12 1.65 22.68 6.78
CA LEU A 12 1.35 23.65 7.84
C LEU A 12 2.48 24.70 8.03
N GLY A 13 3.45 24.75 7.11
CA GLY A 13 4.55 25.72 7.13
C GLY A 13 4.15 27.03 6.46
N SER A 14 4.48 28.15 7.08
CA SER A 14 4.13 29.52 6.63
C SER A 14 4.91 30.03 5.40
N GLY A 15 5.65 29.16 4.70
CA GLY A 15 6.46 29.52 3.53
C GLY A 15 5.91 28.93 2.24
N LEU A 16 5.83 29.75 1.19
CA LEU A 16 5.65 29.29 -0.19
C LEU A 16 7.02 28.79 -0.70
N ASP A 17 7.27 27.48 -0.55
CA ASP A 17 8.38 26.78 -1.16
C ASP A 17 7.85 25.89 -2.30
N ALA A 18 8.68 25.52 -3.27
CA ALA A 18 8.34 24.55 -4.32
C ALA A 18 7.89 23.18 -3.76
N THR A 19 8.21 22.91 -2.48
CA THR A 19 7.72 21.76 -1.71
C THR A 19 6.27 21.93 -1.20
N SER A 20 5.72 23.14 -1.16
CA SER A 20 4.37 23.45 -0.67
C SER A 20 3.23 22.87 -1.53
N PHE A 21 3.55 22.35 -2.72
CA PHE A 21 2.61 21.67 -3.63
C PHE A 21 2.82 20.14 -3.69
N GLY A 22 3.62 19.58 -2.77
CA GLY A 22 3.91 18.15 -2.71
C GLY A 22 2.80 17.35 -2.02
N ASN A 23 2.51 16.15 -2.55
CA ASN A 23 1.78 15.12 -1.82
C ASN A 23 2.79 14.09 -1.31
N GLU A 24 2.86 13.89 0.00
CA GLU A 24 3.70 12.84 0.58
C GLU A 24 2.92 11.52 0.63
N ALA A 25 3.42 10.50 -0.07
CA ALA A 25 2.91 9.14 0.02
C ALA A 25 3.69 8.37 1.08
N ILE A 26 3.07 8.13 2.22
CA ILE A 26 3.62 7.23 3.24
C ILE A 26 3.19 5.80 2.92
N TRP A 27 4.18 4.93 2.71
CA TRP A 27 4.00 3.54 2.35
C TRP A 27 3.99 2.66 3.59
N ILE A 28 3.06 1.70 3.64
CA ILE A 28 2.97 0.69 4.70
C ILE A 28 4.24 -0.16 4.81
N ASP A 29 4.93 -0.34 3.68
CA ASP A 29 6.26 -0.92 3.59
C ASP A 29 7.11 -0.04 2.65
N PRO A 30 8.15 0.64 3.16
CA PRO A 30 9.00 1.52 2.34
C PRO A 30 9.62 0.82 1.13
N ARG A 31 9.86 -0.49 1.21
CA ARG A 31 10.41 -1.29 0.10
C ARG A 31 9.47 -1.30 -1.11
N ILE A 32 8.15 -1.34 -0.87
CA ILE A 32 7.15 -1.21 -1.93
C ILE A 32 7.15 0.21 -2.50
N GLY A 33 7.37 1.22 -1.64
CA GLY A 33 7.51 2.62 -2.05
C GLY A 33 8.69 2.87 -2.99
N VAL A 34 9.82 2.18 -2.78
CA VAL A 34 10.97 2.21 -3.70
C VAL A 34 10.57 1.72 -5.08
N TYR A 35 9.89 0.59 -5.16
CA TYR A 35 9.42 0.05 -6.43
C TYR A 35 8.37 0.95 -7.10
N PHE A 36 7.43 1.51 -6.33
CA PHE A 36 6.49 2.50 -6.86
C PHE A 36 7.22 3.69 -7.45
N LEU A 37 8.23 4.25 -6.77
CA LEU A 37 8.99 5.39 -7.28
C LEU A 37 9.66 5.07 -8.62
N LYS A 38 10.21 3.86 -8.76
CA LYS A 38 10.79 3.39 -10.02
C LYS A 38 9.74 3.36 -11.15
N CYS A 39 8.58 2.73 -10.91
CA CYS A 39 7.48 2.71 -11.87
C CYS A 39 6.94 4.11 -12.19
N PHE A 40 6.84 4.97 -11.18
CA PHE A 40 6.34 6.33 -11.29
C PHE A 40 7.27 7.18 -12.15
N LYS A 41 8.59 7.11 -11.94
CA LYS A 41 9.57 7.82 -12.79
C LYS A 41 9.46 7.39 -14.24
N ALA A 42 9.38 6.09 -14.50
CA ALA A 42 9.20 5.57 -15.87
C ALA A 42 7.89 6.07 -16.50
N TYR A 43 6.78 6.02 -15.75
CA TYR A 43 5.48 6.53 -16.18
C TYR A 43 5.50 8.03 -16.51
N MET A 44 6.14 8.85 -15.67
CA MET A 44 6.28 10.29 -15.90
C MET A 44 7.16 10.58 -17.12
N GLU A 45 8.29 9.89 -17.26
CA GLU A 45 9.18 10.02 -18.41
C GLU A 45 8.45 9.69 -19.73
N GLU A 46 7.74 8.56 -19.76
CA GLU A 46 7.10 8.07 -20.97
C GLU A 46 5.90 8.93 -21.41
N HIS A 47 5.13 9.43 -20.44
CA HIS A 47 3.82 10.02 -20.75
C HIS A 47 3.72 11.53 -20.52
N PHE A 48 4.56 12.11 -19.66
CA PHE A 48 4.49 13.52 -19.27
C PHE A 48 5.70 14.35 -19.71
N HIS A 49 6.91 13.78 -19.71
CA HIS A 49 8.11 14.52 -20.11
C HIS A 49 8.17 14.77 -21.63
N GLY A 50 8.78 15.89 -22.02
CA GLY A 50 8.86 16.32 -23.42
C GLY A 50 7.52 16.75 -24.04
N ARG A 51 6.45 16.86 -23.23
CA ARG A 51 5.12 17.28 -23.68
C ARG A 51 4.96 18.80 -23.66
N PRO A 52 4.01 19.37 -24.42
CA PRO A 52 3.77 20.82 -24.43
C PRO A 52 3.46 21.38 -23.04
N LYS A 53 3.69 22.69 -22.86
CA LYS A 53 3.38 23.38 -21.61
C LYS A 53 1.89 23.19 -21.25
N ARG A 54 1.62 22.90 -19.97
CA ARG A 54 0.27 22.57 -19.43
C ARG A 54 -0.30 21.23 -19.93
N TRP A 55 0.53 20.32 -20.44
CA TRP A 55 0.13 18.93 -20.64
C TRP A 55 0.28 18.12 -19.33
N PRO A 56 -0.67 17.21 -19.03
CA PRO A 56 -2.03 17.19 -19.57
C PRO A 56 -2.78 18.43 -19.09
N PHE A 57 -3.83 18.85 -19.82
CA PHE A 57 -4.59 20.09 -19.55
C PHE A 57 -5.47 20.01 -18.28
N HIS A 58 -5.01 19.28 -17.27
CA HIS A 58 -5.74 18.92 -16.09
C HIS A 58 -4.81 18.40 -14.97
N PRO A 59 -5.24 18.36 -13.70
CA PRO A 59 -4.36 18.00 -12.58
C PRO A 59 -4.27 16.50 -12.27
N TRP A 60 -5.02 15.63 -12.96
CA TRP A 60 -5.06 14.21 -12.62
C TRP A 60 -3.83 13.43 -13.09
N LEU A 61 -3.27 12.62 -12.19
CA LEU A 61 -2.07 11.83 -12.44
C LEU A 61 -2.29 10.64 -13.40
N TYR A 62 -3.36 9.88 -13.19
CA TYR A 62 -3.64 8.68 -13.98
C TYR A 62 -4.44 9.02 -15.23
N ILE A 63 -3.82 8.82 -16.38
CA ILE A 63 -4.39 9.13 -17.68
C ILE A 63 -4.65 7.87 -18.51
N HIS A 64 -5.56 7.99 -19.46
CA HIS A 64 -5.72 7.04 -20.54
C HIS A 64 -4.44 6.97 -21.39
N LEU A 65 -4.01 5.75 -21.70
CA LEU A 65 -2.83 5.47 -22.54
C LEU A 65 -3.21 4.94 -23.93
N ASP A 66 -4.50 4.75 -24.20
CA ASP A 66 -4.98 4.39 -25.53
C ASP A 66 -4.94 5.59 -26.47
N ARG A 67 -4.78 5.30 -27.78
CA ARG A 67 -4.59 6.34 -28.80
C ARG A 67 -5.75 7.34 -28.88
N GLU A 68 -6.97 6.90 -28.63
CA GLU A 68 -8.17 7.74 -28.79
C GLU A 68 -8.35 8.74 -27.63
N ARG A 69 -8.00 8.33 -26.41
CA ARG A 69 -8.24 9.10 -25.19
C ARG A 69 -6.96 9.53 -24.49
N PHE A 70 -5.82 9.42 -25.17
CA PHE A 70 -4.50 9.65 -24.58
C PHE A 70 -4.44 10.97 -23.81
N GLY A 71 -4.01 10.91 -22.56
CA GLY A 71 -3.89 12.10 -21.71
C GLY A 71 -5.17 12.56 -21.05
N LEU A 72 -6.33 11.93 -21.27
CA LEU A 72 -7.56 12.20 -20.52
C LEU A 72 -7.57 11.43 -19.18
N PRO A 73 -8.29 11.92 -18.14
CA PRO A 73 -8.31 11.28 -16.83
C PRO A 73 -8.94 9.89 -16.88
N MET A 74 -8.35 8.92 -16.18
CA MET A 74 -8.95 7.60 -16.06
C MET A 74 -10.24 7.64 -15.22
N SER A 75 -11.28 6.97 -15.72
CA SER A 75 -12.49 6.68 -14.95
C SER A 75 -12.35 5.43 -14.08
N LEU A 76 -13.21 5.26 -13.07
CA LEU A 76 -13.24 4.03 -12.26
C LEU A 76 -13.43 2.76 -13.11
N PRO A 77 -14.31 2.71 -14.12
CA PRO A 77 -14.38 1.58 -15.05
C PRO A 77 -13.07 1.33 -15.81
N ALA A 78 -12.35 2.38 -16.23
CA ALA A 78 -11.06 2.22 -16.89
C ALA A 78 -10.03 1.59 -15.96
N VAL A 79 -9.98 2.02 -14.69
CA VAL A 79 -9.10 1.42 -13.67
C VAL A 79 -9.45 -0.06 -13.44
N LYS A 80 -10.75 -0.41 -13.32
CA LYS A 80 -11.19 -1.80 -13.19
C LYS A 80 -10.80 -2.66 -14.39
N LYS A 81 -10.87 -2.10 -15.61
CA LYS A 81 -10.45 -2.79 -16.84
C LYS A 81 -8.94 -3.03 -16.85
N THR A 82 -8.14 -2.04 -16.46
CA THR A 82 -6.68 -2.19 -16.31
C THR A 82 -6.34 -3.26 -15.27
N TRP A 83 -7.03 -3.26 -14.13
CA TRP A 83 -6.89 -4.28 -13.10
C TRP A 83 -7.17 -5.70 -13.63
N SER A 84 -8.32 -5.90 -14.28
CA SER A 84 -8.69 -7.20 -14.86
C SER A 84 -7.65 -7.72 -15.86
N ARG A 85 -7.12 -6.84 -16.71
CA ARG A 85 -6.03 -7.18 -17.64
C ARG A 85 -4.76 -7.60 -16.92
N SER A 86 -4.38 -6.89 -15.85
CA SER A 86 -3.22 -7.25 -15.03
C SER A 86 -3.41 -8.60 -14.34
N MET A 87 -4.58 -8.86 -13.76
CA MET A 87 -4.91 -10.14 -13.13
C MET A 87 -4.79 -11.29 -14.13
N LYS A 88 -5.34 -11.13 -15.34
CA LYS A 88 -5.21 -12.11 -16.43
C LYS A 88 -3.75 -12.35 -16.83
N ARG A 89 -2.95 -11.29 -16.96
CA ARG A 89 -1.53 -11.40 -17.30
C ARG A 89 -0.73 -12.15 -16.24
N LEU A 90 -1.16 -12.09 -14.97
CA LEU A 90 -0.56 -12.79 -13.85
C LEU A 90 -1.12 -14.21 -13.65
N GLY A 91 -2.15 -14.62 -14.39
CA GLY A 91 -2.83 -15.91 -14.20
C GLY A 91 -3.67 -15.99 -12.92
N LEU A 92 -4.14 -14.84 -12.41
CA LEU A 92 -4.85 -14.71 -11.14
C LEU A 92 -6.35 -14.41 -11.29
N GLU A 93 -6.88 -14.46 -12.52
CA GLU A 93 -8.28 -14.12 -12.81
C GLU A 93 -9.30 -15.01 -12.08
N SER A 94 -8.95 -16.26 -11.79
CA SER A 94 -9.80 -17.23 -11.07
C SER A 94 -10.05 -16.85 -9.62
N LEU A 95 -9.24 -15.96 -9.05
CA LEU A 95 -9.37 -15.52 -7.66
C LEU A 95 -10.45 -14.44 -7.48
N HIS A 96 -11.02 -13.91 -8.57
CA HIS A 96 -12.07 -12.89 -8.55
C HIS A 96 -11.74 -11.65 -7.67
N LEU A 97 -10.45 -11.33 -7.53
CA LEU A 97 -10.01 -10.19 -6.72
C LEU A 97 -10.25 -8.88 -7.46
N GLY A 98 -10.79 -7.89 -6.75
CA GLY A 98 -10.92 -6.52 -7.24
C GLY A 98 -9.83 -5.61 -6.69
N PRO A 99 -9.71 -4.36 -7.16
CA PRO A 99 -8.77 -3.38 -6.58
C PRO A 99 -8.96 -3.18 -5.07
N HIS A 100 -10.19 -3.36 -4.58
CA HIS A 100 -10.49 -3.28 -3.15
C HIS A 100 -9.83 -4.40 -2.32
N SER A 101 -9.54 -5.55 -2.92
CA SER A 101 -8.81 -6.65 -2.25
C SER A 101 -7.41 -6.22 -1.80
N LEU A 102 -6.78 -5.25 -2.47
CA LEU A 102 -5.51 -4.67 -2.01
C LEU A 102 -5.65 -3.96 -0.66
N ARG A 103 -6.83 -3.41 -0.35
CA ARG A 103 -7.12 -2.79 0.93
C ARG A 103 -7.26 -3.84 2.04
N HIS A 104 -7.83 -5.01 1.73
CA HIS A 104 -7.82 -6.16 2.63
C HIS A 104 -6.40 -6.66 2.86
N LEU A 105 -5.59 -6.77 1.80
CA LEU A 105 -4.18 -7.13 1.93
C LEU A 105 -3.43 -6.14 2.85
N ALA A 106 -3.66 -4.84 2.70
CA ALA A 106 -3.02 -3.84 3.56
C ALA A 106 -3.40 -4.00 5.05
N GLY A 107 -4.69 -4.20 5.35
CA GLY A 107 -5.14 -4.47 6.72
C GLY A 107 -4.58 -5.78 7.29
N PHE A 108 -4.59 -6.85 6.48
CA PHE A 108 -4.01 -8.13 6.84
C PHE A 108 -2.50 -8.02 7.11
N TYR A 109 -1.77 -7.26 6.27
CA TYR A 109 -0.34 -7.04 6.41
C TYR A 109 0.00 -6.32 7.71
N CYS A 110 -0.75 -5.25 8.04
CA CYS A 110 -0.62 -4.57 9.33
C CYS A 110 -0.80 -5.53 10.52
N ALA A 111 -1.85 -6.35 10.48
CA ALA A 111 -2.20 -7.24 11.58
C ALA A 111 -1.20 -8.41 11.76
N ASN A 112 -0.83 -9.05 10.65
CA ASN A 112 -0.12 -10.33 10.69
C ASN A 112 1.39 -10.23 10.52
N VAL A 113 1.86 -9.26 9.73
CA VAL A 113 3.30 -9.13 9.45
C VAL A 113 3.91 -8.03 10.30
N LEU A 114 3.33 -6.83 10.25
CA LEU A 114 3.84 -5.68 11.01
C LEU A 114 3.45 -5.71 12.50
N ARG A 115 2.45 -6.52 12.88
CA ARG A 115 1.92 -6.62 14.25
C ARG A 115 1.47 -5.26 14.81
N HIS A 116 0.95 -4.38 13.96
CA HIS A 116 0.44 -3.09 14.39
C HIS A 116 -0.91 -3.24 15.09
N PRO A 117 -1.17 -2.47 16.17
CA PRO A 117 -2.51 -2.38 16.75
C PRO A 117 -3.56 -1.94 15.72
N ILE A 118 -4.82 -2.31 15.97
CA ILE A 118 -5.92 -1.98 15.06
C ILE A 118 -6.14 -0.47 14.96
N GLU A 119 -5.83 0.29 16.00
CA GLU A 119 -5.90 1.75 16.05
C GLU A 119 -4.92 2.39 15.07
N THR A 120 -3.68 1.91 15.05
CA THR A 120 -2.67 2.33 14.07
C THR A 120 -3.12 1.96 12.66
N THR A 121 -3.65 0.75 12.49
CA THR A 121 -4.16 0.29 11.18
C THR A 121 -5.34 1.13 10.71
N GLN A 122 -6.23 1.55 11.60
CA GLN A 122 -7.35 2.44 11.30
C GLN A 122 -6.87 3.77 10.74
N VAL A 123 -5.82 4.36 11.35
CA VAL A 123 -5.21 5.60 10.86
C VAL A 123 -4.59 5.39 9.48
N LEU A 124 -3.83 4.30 9.29
CA LEU A 124 -3.21 3.97 8.00
C LEU A 124 -4.23 3.75 6.89
N LEU A 125 -5.33 3.06 7.20
CA LEU A 125 -6.41 2.84 6.24
C LEU A 125 -7.33 4.06 6.11
N ARG A 126 -7.33 5.01 7.06
CA ARG A 126 -8.21 6.18 7.13
C ARG A 126 -9.69 5.81 7.22
N HIS A 127 -9.99 4.90 8.13
CA HIS A 127 -11.38 4.73 8.53
C HIS A 127 -11.73 5.72 9.63
N ALA A 128 -12.90 6.32 9.54
CA ALA A 128 -13.41 7.23 10.56
C ALA A 128 -13.82 6.48 11.84
N ARG A 129 -14.08 5.16 11.72
CA ARG A 129 -14.45 4.30 12.84
C ARG A 129 -13.72 2.96 12.76
N VAL A 130 -13.47 2.35 13.91
CA VAL A 130 -12.69 1.12 14.03
C VAL A 130 -13.40 -0.08 13.39
N GLU A 131 -14.73 -0.09 13.39
CA GLU A 131 -15.54 -1.20 12.84
C GLU A 131 -15.32 -1.36 11.33
N SER A 132 -15.07 -0.24 10.62
CA SER A 132 -14.67 -0.32 9.22
C SER A 132 -13.30 -0.98 9.05
N THR A 133 -12.39 -0.80 10.00
CA THR A 133 -11.06 -1.42 9.98
C THR A 133 -11.12 -2.91 10.29
N GLN A 134 -12.04 -3.35 11.14
CA GLN A 134 -12.25 -4.77 11.47
C GLN A 134 -12.54 -5.64 10.24
N ILE A 135 -13.11 -5.06 9.17
CA ILE A 135 -13.35 -5.74 7.88
C ILE A 135 -12.04 -6.12 7.16
N TYR A 136 -10.93 -5.46 7.46
CA TYR A 136 -9.63 -5.69 6.83
C TYR A 136 -8.59 -6.25 7.81
N TYR A 137 -8.78 -6.05 9.11
CA TYR A 137 -7.86 -6.45 10.17
C TYR A 137 -8.18 -7.88 10.65
N HIS A 138 -7.76 -8.88 9.89
CA HIS A 138 -7.96 -10.28 10.22
C HIS A 138 -6.68 -10.91 10.75
N LEU A 139 -6.64 -11.31 12.01
CA LEU A 139 -5.52 -12.07 12.59
C LEU A 139 -5.61 -13.55 12.17
N THR A 140 -4.48 -14.13 11.78
CA THR A 140 -4.39 -15.59 11.57
C THR A 140 -4.35 -16.33 12.90
N ASN A 141 -4.75 -17.60 12.89
CA ASN A 141 -4.66 -18.44 14.09
C ASN A 141 -3.22 -18.52 14.62
N ASP A 142 -2.24 -18.59 13.73
CA ASP A 142 -0.82 -18.65 14.10
C ASP A 142 -0.32 -17.36 14.72
N THR A 143 -0.84 -16.22 14.25
CA THR A 143 -0.62 -14.91 14.85
C THR A 143 -1.14 -14.86 16.28
N VAL A 144 -2.39 -15.30 16.49
CA VAL A 144 -3.00 -15.32 17.83
C VAL A 144 -2.22 -16.25 18.75
N ARG A 145 -1.88 -17.45 18.27
CA ARG A 145 -1.10 -18.43 19.04
C ARG A 145 0.27 -17.87 19.44
N HIS A 146 0.98 -17.24 18.50
CA HIS A 146 2.26 -16.62 18.78
C HIS A 146 2.15 -15.53 19.86
N ALA A 147 1.14 -14.66 19.78
CA ALA A 147 0.94 -13.59 20.76
C ALA A 147 0.67 -14.13 22.18
N VAL A 148 -0.15 -15.19 22.30
CA VAL A 148 -0.40 -15.86 23.58
C VAL A 148 0.88 -16.45 24.15
N VAL A 149 1.62 -17.20 23.32
CA VAL A 149 2.88 -17.84 23.69
C VAL A 149 3.89 -16.80 24.17
N GLU A 150 4.12 -15.75 23.38
CA GLU A 150 5.05 -14.65 23.68
C GLU A 150 4.70 -13.94 25.00
N SER A 151 3.40 -13.68 25.22
CA SER A 151 2.93 -13.01 26.44
C SER A 151 3.17 -13.85 27.69
N VAL A 152 2.88 -15.17 27.63
CA VAL A 152 3.12 -16.10 28.75
C VAL A 152 4.62 -16.23 29.01
N THR A 153 5.45 -16.32 27.97
CA THR A 153 6.91 -16.41 28.17
C THR A 153 7.49 -15.17 28.83
N GLN A 154 7.03 -13.99 28.44
CA GLN A 154 7.50 -12.73 29.03
C GLN A 154 7.06 -12.62 30.49
N GLN A 155 5.87 -13.11 30.83
CA GLN A 155 5.36 -13.08 32.19
C GLN A 155 6.07 -14.07 33.13
N HIS A 156 6.57 -15.19 32.60
CA HIS A 156 7.16 -16.29 33.37
C HIS A 156 8.67 -16.49 33.14
N ASP A 157 9.33 -15.57 32.43
CA ASP A 157 10.76 -15.63 32.07
C ASP A 157 11.20 -16.97 31.44
N ILE A 158 10.34 -17.58 30.62
CA ILE A 158 10.62 -18.87 29.98
C ILE A 158 11.54 -18.67 28.77
N PRO A 159 12.69 -19.39 28.67
CA PRO A 159 13.59 -19.27 27.53
C PRO A 159 12.95 -19.69 26.20
N PRO A 160 13.22 -19.00 25.07
CA PRO A 160 12.71 -19.40 23.76
C PRO A 160 13.13 -20.81 23.31
N SER A 161 14.23 -21.35 23.85
CA SER A 161 14.69 -22.72 23.58
C SER A 161 13.74 -23.79 24.08
N ASP A 162 12.99 -23.48 25.14
CA ASP A 162 12.17 -24.45 25.89
C ASP A 162 10.72 -24.46 25.38
N MET A 163 10.45 -23.70 24.32
CA MET A 163 9.13 -23.50 23.77
C MET A 163 8.79 -24.57 22.72
N PRO A 164 7.65 -25.27 22.86
CA PRO A 164 7.24 -26.32 21.93
C PRO A 164 6.74 -25.78 20.58
N TYR A 165 6.41 -24.48 20.51
CA TYR A 165 5.87 -23.86 19.30
C TYR A 165 6.84 -22.82 18.73
N ARG A 166 7.41 -23.14 17.56
CA ARG A 166 8.11 -22.18 16.69
C ARG A 166 7.25 -21.98 15.45
N GLY A 167 6.16 -21.24 15.58
CA GLY A 167 5.34 -20.90 14.41
C GLY A 167 6.16 -20.17 13.36
N GLU A 168 5.86 -20.41 12.08
CA GLU A 168 6.47 -19.63 11.01
C GLU A 168 5.99 -18.19 11.08
N ARG A 169 6.92 -17.24 11.13
CA ARG A 169 6.58 -15.83 11.09
C ARG A 169 6.21 -15.48 9.66
N THR A 170 4.93 -15.13 9.44
CA THR A 170 4.48 -14.63 8.14
C THR A 170 5.34 -13.43 7.75
N SER A 171 5.94 -13.50 6.57
CA SER A 171 6.75 -12.41 6.02
C SER A 171 6.29 -12.10 4.60
N LEU A 172 6.60 -10.89 4.15
CA LEU A 172 6.38 -10.49 2.77
C LEU A 172 7.71 -10.56 2.03
N ASP A 173 7.81 -11.57 1.17
CA ASP A 173 8.92 -11.74 0.25
C ASP A 173 8.78 -10.76 -0.91
N LEU A 174 9.73 -9.85 -1.00
CA LEU A 174 9.82 -8.89 -2.10
C LEU A 174 11.00 -9.22 -2.99
N PRO A 175 10.84 -9.18 -4.32
CA PRO A 175 11.97 -9.33 -5.22
C PRO A 175 13.08 -8.32 -4.91
N SER A 176 14.34 -8.73 -4.96
CA SER A 176 15.49 -7.85 -4.65
C SER A 176 15.51 -6.57 -5.51
N HIS A 177 15.07 -6.65 -6.76
CA HIS A 177 15.00 -5.51 -7.67
C HIS A 177 13.90 -4.50 -7.32
N TRP A 178 13.02 -4.78 -6.34
CA TRP A 178 12.02 -3.84 -5.84
C TRP A 178 12.56 -2.96 -4.73
N THR A 179 13.61 -3.41 -4.03
CA THR A 179 14.12 -2.76 -2.83
C THR A 179 15.31 -1.84 -3.10
N SER A 180 15.78 -1.78 -4.34
CA SER A 180 16.98 -1.02 -4.74
C SER A 180 16.68 -0.02 -5.85
N ILE A 181 17.17 1.21 -5.70
CA ILE A 181 17.17 2.25 -6.73
C ILE A 181 18.53 2.17 -7.44
N THR A 182 18.74 1.14 -8.26
CA THR A 182 19.82 1.14 -9.28
C THR A 182 19.36 1.90 -10.50
#